data_AF-I0GQN0-F1
#
_entry.id   AF-I0GQN0-F1
#
_cell.length_a   1.000
_cell.length_b   1.000
_cell.length_c   1.000
_cell.angle_alpha   90.00
_cell.angle_beta   90.00
_cell.angle_gamma   90.00
#
_symmetry.space_group_name_H-M   'P 1'
#
loop_
_entity.id
_entity.type
_entity.pdbx_description
1 polymer ?
#
loop_
_entity_poly.entity_id
_entity_poly.type
_entity_poly.pdbx_seq_one_letter_code
_entity_poly.pdbx_strand_id
1 'polypeptide(L)'
;MKLDKIRPVLVCEGNRSKATSLVYNECGFASDTVAKNFCKIVRKFKSKIEMHSKGKIVDAKNIMMVMVVGGLQGNKIEICAEGEDSQQAVKSLANYLFSIRPKDYINVIFLDVDGVLNSAKDGYSIKLSTDLHLKLLKRIVKATKAKIVLSSSWRIGWTPASRNLLNRFKDFGLEIMDCTPKLPESCRGDEIKQWLNDSEYEIGRFVILDDEADMAEFTAANLVQTDTKVGLQEKDAIRCIKMLKGHYRDGSTSSLSKNPFKI
;
A
#
# COMPACT_ATOMS: atom_id res chain seq x y z
N MET A 1 -17.15 -9.78 5.50
CA MET A 1 -16.18 -8.76 5.93
C MET A 1 -14.79 -9.37 5.84
N LYS A 2 -13.88 -8.76 5.08
CA LYS A 2 -12.48 -9.21 4.93
C LYS A 2 -11.78 -9.09 6.29
N LEU A 3 -11.44 -10.21 6.94
CA LEU A 3 -10.93 -10.26 8.32
C LEU A 3 -9.62 -9.48 8.49
N ASP A 4 -8.81 -9.41 7.43
CA ASP A 4 -7.55 -8.67 7.24
C ASP A 4 -7.67 -7.14 7.39
N LYS A 5 -8.88 -6.58 7.37
CA LYS A 5 -9.09 -5.13 7.47
C LYS A 5 -9.41 -4.63 8.88
N ILE A 6 -9.55 -5.52 9.86
CA ILE A 6 -9.90 -5.14 11.24
C ILE A 6 -8.63 -4.67 11.97
N ARG A 7 -8.58 -3.38 12.30
CA ARG A 7 -7.50 -2.85 13.13
C ARG A 7 -7.69 -3.28 14.59
N PRO A 8 -6.61 -3.67 15.29
CA PRO A 8 -6.69 -3.91 16.74
C PRO A 8 -7.12 -2.64 17.47
N VAL A 9 -8.12 -2.77 18.34
CA VAL A 9 -8.56 -1.67 19.20
C VAL A 9 -7.83 -1.79 20.53
N LEU A 10 -7.12 -0.72 20.91
CA LEU A 10 -6.45 -0.59 22.20
C LEU A 10 -7.45 -0.15 23.26
N VAL A 11 -7.50 -0.88 24.37
CA VAL A 11 -8.30 -0.57 25.56
C VAL A 11 -7.34 -0.40 26.74
N CYS A 12 -7.47 0.70 27.47
CA CYS A 12 -6.63 1.01 28.63
C CYS A 12 -7.48 1.15 29.89
N GLU A 13 -7.10 0.48 30.97
CA GLU A 13 -7.76 0.51 32.27
C GLU A 13 -6.69 0.56 33.37
N GLY A 14 -6.42 1.75 33.92
CA GLY A 14 -5.38 1.95 34.93
C GLY A 14 -3.98 1.59 34.41
N ASN A 15 -3.30 0.66 35.09
CA ASN A 15 -1.98 0.14 34.69
C ASN A 15 -2.06 -1.02 33.68
N ARG A 16 -3.25 -1.36 33.20
CA ARG A 16 -3.48 -2.44 32.24
C ARG A 16 -3.87 -1.91 30.89
N SER A 17 -3.38 -2.56 29.85
CA SER A 17 -3.73 -2.29 28.47
C SER A 17 -3.97 -3.60 27.74
N LYS A 18 -4.93 -3.63 26.83
CA LYS A 18 -5.19 -4.81 26.00
C LYS A 18 -5.60 -4.46 24.58
N ALA A 19 -5.32 -5.36 23.65
CA ALA A 19 -5.81 -5.29 22.28
C ALA A 19 -6.08 -6.68 21.72
N THR A 20 -7.18 -6.81 20.97
CA THR A 20 -7.48 -8.05 20.23
C THR A 20 -7.01 -7.91 18.78
N SER A 21 -6.29 -8.92 18.28
CA SER A 21 -5.87 -9.05 16.89
C SER A 21 -6.25 -10.41 16.34
N LEU A 22 -6.28 -10.53 15.01
CA LEU A 22 -6.41 -11.80 14.31
C LEU A 22 -5.04 -12.28 13.83
N VAL A 23 -4.91 -13.59 13.68
CA VAL A 23 -3.77 -14.22 13.01
C VAL A 23 -4.08 -14.33 11.53
N TYR A 24 -3.27 -13.69 10.71
CA TYR A 24 -3.62 -13.47 9.30
C TYR A 24 -2.89 -14.40 8.32
N ASN A 25 -1.68 -14.85 8.65
CA ASN A 25 -0.86 -15.72 7.82
C ASN A 25 -1.20 -17.20 8.06
N GLU A 26 -1.13 -18.03 7.01
CA GLU A 26 -1.43 -19.47 7.09
C GLU A 26 -0.64 -20.18 8.19
N CYS A 27 0.66 -19.89 8.27
CA CYS A 27 1.54 -20.45 9.29
C CYS A 27 1.43 -19.75 10.65
N GLY A 28 0.65 -18.67 10.78
CA GLY A 28 0.47 -17.99 12.06
C GLY A 28 1.78 -17.62 12.78
N PHE A 29 1.81 -17.95 14.07
CA PHE A 29 3.01 -17.96 14.88
C PHE A 29 3.81 -19.27 14.82
N ALA A 30 3.36 -20.28 14.06
CA ALA A 30 4.13 -21.49 13.81
C ALA A 30 5.37 -21.22 12.93
N SER A 31 5.43 -20.06 12.25
CA SER A 31 6.67 -19.54 11.69
C SER A 31 7.59 -19.02 12.78
N ASP A 32 8.79 -19.62 12.87
CA ASP A 32 9.85 -19.20 13.78
C ASP A 32 10.21 -17.72 13.63
N THR A 33 10.14 -17.17 12.42
CA THR A 33 10.41 -15.73 12.18
C THR A 33 9.38 -14.82 12.86
N VAL A 34 8.08 -15.16 12.77
CA VAL A 34 7.01 -14.33 13.34
C VAL A 34 7.11 -14.32 14.85
N ALA A 35 7.29 -15.50 15.46
CA ALA A 35 7.43 -15.65 16.90
C ALA A 35 8.71 -14.99 17.44
N LYS A 36 9.85 -15.15 16.75
CA LYS A 36 11.11 -14.48 17.12
C LYS A 36 10.99 -12.96 17.13
N ASN A 37 10.43 -12.38 16.08
CA ASN A 37 10.24 -10.94 15.97
C ASN A 37 9.25 -10.42 17.00
N PHE A 38 8.15 -11.13 17.24
CA PHE A 38 7.20 -10.81 18.30
C PHE A 38 7.88 -10.79 19.67
N CYS A 39 8.56 -11.87 20.06
CA CYS A 39 9.25 -11.93 21.34
C CYS A 39 10.41 -10.91 21.43
N LYS A 40 11.03 -10.52 20.31
CA LYS A 40 12.03 -9.42 20.27
C LYS A 40 11.39 -8.08 20.61
N ILE A 41 10.15 -7.83 20.18
CA ILE A 41 9.39 -6.63 20.55
C ILE A 41 8.99 -6.69 22.02
N VAL A 42 8.43 -7.82 22.49
CA VAL A 42 8.02 -8.02 23.90
C VAL A 42 9.16 -7.71 24.87
N ARG A 43 10.39 -8.16 24.57
CA ARG A 43 11.57 -7.95 25.43
C ARG A 43 11.99 -6.49 25.58
N LYS A 44 11.46 -5.56 24.78
CA LYS A 44 11.73 -4.12 24.92
C LYS A 44 10.97 -3.48 26.08
N PHE A 45 9.97 -4.17 26.63
CA PHE A 45 9.06 -3.64 27.62
C PHE A 45 9.25 -4.32 28.99
N LYS A 46 9.07 -3.54 30.05
CA LYS A 46 9.16 -4.00 31.43
C LYS A 46 7.86 -4.63 31.92
N SER A 47 6.71 -4.21 31.37
CA SER A 47 5.39 -4.75 31.69
C SER A 47 5.37 -6.28 31.64
N LYS A 48 4.52 -6.86 32.49
CA LYS A 48 4.10 -8.25 32.33
C LYS A 48 3.21 -8.30 31.09
N ILE A 49 3.58 -9.10 30.10
CA ILE A 49 2.84 -9.20 28.83
C ILE A 49 2.38 -10.64 28.65
N GLU A 50 1.09 -10.81 28.44
CA GLU A 50 0.45 -12.09 28.25
C GLU A 50 -0.26 -12.14 26.90
N MET A 51 -0.33 -13.36 26.36
CA MET A 51 -1.07 -13.66 25.15
C MET A 51 -2.18 -14.65 25.46
N HIS A 52 -3.40 -14.28 25.09
CA HIS A 52 -4.62 -14.99 25.42
C HIS A 52 -5.26 -15.50 24.12
N SER A 53 -5.48 -16.81 24.00
CA SER A 53 -6.18 -17.40 22.85
C SER A 53 -6.78 -18.75 23.21
N LYS A 54 -8.01 -19.02 22.76
CA LYS A 54 -8.74 -20.29 22.98
C LYS A 54 -8.69 -20.80 24.44
N GLY A 55 -8.87 -19.89 25.41
CA GLY A 55 -8.85 -20.20 26.84
C GLY A 55 -7.46 -20.47 27.43
N LYS A 56 -6.38 -20.30 26.66
CA LYS A 56 -5.00 -20.40 27.15
C LYS A 56 -4.42 -19.01 27.36
N ILE A 57 -3.65 -18.85 28.44
CA ILE A 57 -2.90 -17.64 28.79
C ILE A 57 -1.43 -18.03 28.86
N VAL A 58 -0.57 -17.30 28.17
CA VAL A 58 0.88 -17.55 28.17
C VAL A 58 1.67 -16.27 28.31
N ASP A 59 2.83 -16.36 28.95
CA ASP A 59 3.81 -15.27 28.96
C ASP A 59 4.35 -15.04 27.54
N ALA A 60 4.21 -13.80 27.05
CA ALA A 60 4.62 -13.41 25.71
C ALA A 60 6.16 -13.47 25.49
N LYS A 61 6.96 -13.61 26.56
CA LYS A 61 8.41 -13.83 26.50
C LYS A 61 8.76 -15.30 26.25
N ASN A 62 7.83 -16.24 26.49
CA ASN A 62 8.03 -17.66 26.23
C ASN A 62 7.70 -17.97 24.76
N ILE A 63 8.74 -17.94 23.91
CA ILE A 63 8.61 -18.14 22.47
C ILE A 63 7.91 -19.45 22.11
N MET A 64 8.21 -20.55 22.80
CA MET A 64 7.59 -21.85 22.50
C MET A 64 6.09 -21.82 22.75
N MET A 65 5.67 -21.27 23.89
CA MET A 65 4.25 -21.17 24.23
C MET A 65 3.51 -20.14 23.36
N VAL A 66 4.19 -19.07 22.93
CA VAL A 66 3.66 -18.12 21.95
C VAL A 66 3.40 -18.79 20.60
N MET A 67 4.29 -19.67 20.13
CA MET A 67 4.04 -20.44 18.91
C MET A 67 2.79 -21.34 19.02
N VAL A 68 2.62 -21.98 20.18
CA VAL A 68 1.47 -22.86 20.46
C VAL A 68 0.15 -22.09 20.54
N VAL A 69 0.12 -20.97 21.26
CA VAL A 69 -1.11 -20.18 21.49
C VAL A 69 -1.45 -19.28 20.30
N GLY A 70 -0.43 -18.81 19.58
CA GLY A 70 -0.64 -18.01 18.38
C GLY A 70 -1.36 -18.80 17.30
N GLY A 71 -1.11 -20.12 17.21
CA GLY A 71 -1.86 -21.02 16.34
C GLY A 71 -1.86 -20.60 14.87
N LEU A 72 -2.87 -21.02 14.13
CA LEU A 72 -3.01 -20.84 12.67
C LEU A 72 -3.89 -19.64 12.31
N GLN A 73 -3.94 -19.32 11.02
CA GLN A 73 -4.79 -18.28 10.45
C GLN A 73 -6.24 -18.31 10.98
N GLY A 74 -6.80 -17.13 11.23
CA GLY A 74 -8.17 -16.94 11.70
C GLY A 74 -8.34 -16.97 13.22
N ASN A 75 -7.35 -17.41 13.99
CA ASN A 75 -7.40 -17.34 15.44
C ASN A 75 -7.44 -15.87 15.91
N LYS A 76 -8.29 -15.60 16.91
CA LYS A 76 -8.25 -14.37 17.69
C LYS A 76 -7.22 -14.50 18.80
N ILE A 77 -6.37 -13.49 18.93
CA ILE A 77 -5.39 -13.35 20.01
C ILE A 77 -5.68 -12.04 20.74
N GLU A 78 -5.79 -12.10 22.05
CA GLU A 78 -5.78 -10.91 22.90
C GLU A 78 -4.38 -10.76 23.52
N ILE A 79 -3.79 -9.58 23.34
CA ILE A 79 -2.54 -9.19 23.99
C ILE A 79 -2.91 -8.34 25.18
N CYS A 80 -2.45 -8.73 26.36
CA CYS A 80 -2.66 -8.02 27.62
C CYS A 80 -1.31 -7.61 28.20
N ALA A 81 -1.18 -6.37 28.65
CA ALA A 81 0.00 -5.90 29.36
C ALA A 81 -0.38 -5.22 30.66
N GLU A 82 0.39 -5.45 31.71
CA GLU A 82 0.27 -4.77 33.00
C GLU A 82 1.63 -4.18 33.42
N GLY A 83 1.65 -2.87 33.65
CA GLY A 83 2.86 -2.13 34.01
C GLY A 83 2.92 -0.71 33.46
N GLU A 84 4.01 -0.02 33.78
CA GLU A 84 4.24 1.40 33.45
C GLU A 84 4.26 1.69 31.92
N ASP A 85 4.68 0.71 31.12
CA ASP A 85 4.77 0.78 29.66
C ASP A 85 3.73 -0.09 28.95
N SER A 86 2.64 -0.47 29.65
CA SER A 86 1.62 -1.40 29.15
C SER A 86 0.96 -0.91 27.86
N GLN A 87 0.65 0.40 27.79
CA GLN A 87 0.02 1.00 26.63
C GLN A 87 0.93 0.95 25.40
N GLN A 88 2.21 1.31 25.57
CA GLN A 88 3.21 1.29 24.50
C GLN A 88 3.47 -0.15 24.04
N ALA A 89 3.54 -1.10 24.97
CA ALA A 89 3.73 -2.52 24.69
C ALA A 89 2.60 -3.08 23.82
N VAL A 90 1.35 -2.92 24.25
CA VAL A 90 0.18 -3.44 23.52
C VAL A 90 0.06 -2.78 22.16
N LYS A 91 0.25 -1.45 22.07
CA LYS A 91 0.22 -0.73 20.78
C LYS A 91 1.28 -1.25 19.81
N SER A 92 2.51 -1.45 20.28
CA SER A 92 3.62 -1.94 19.44
C SER A 92 3.36 -3.36 18.92
N LEU A 93 2.90 -4.26 19.79
CA LEU A 93 2.62 -5.65 19.44
C LEU A 93 1.40 -5.77 18.52
N ALA A 94 0.34 -5.00 18.78
CA ALA A 94 -0.84 -4.94 17.93
C ALA A 94 -0.49 -4.46 16.51
N ASN A 95 0.32 -3.40 16.39
CA ASN A 95 0.79 -2.90 15.10
C ASN A 95 1.63 -3.94 14.35
N TYR A 96 2.49 -4.67 15.05
CA TYR A 96 3.25 -5.77 14.45
C TYR A 96 2.35 -6.89 13.93
N LEU A 97 1.36 -7.33 14.72
CA LEU A 97 0.43 -8.37 14.25
C LEU A 97 -0.42 -7.90 13.07
N PHE A 98 -0.80 -6.63 13.05
CA PHE A 98 -1.50 -6.06 11.91
C PHE A 98 -0.60 -5.95 10.67
N SER A 99 0.70 -5.68 10.82
CA SER A 99 1.63 -5.51 9.70
C SER A 99 2.01 -6.81 8.99
N ILE A 100 1.92 -7.96 9.67
CA ILE A 100 2.20 -9.29 9.10
C ILE A 100 1.01 -9.90 8.34
N ARG A 101 -0.08 -9.16 8.15
CA ARG A 101 -1.22 -9.63 7.35
C ARG A 101 -0.84 -9.81 5.88
N PRO A 102 -1.45 -10.77 5.16
CA PRO A 102 -1.39 -10.78 3.70
C PRO A 102 -1.88 -9.44 3.19
N LYS A 103 -1.05 -8.77 2.40
CA LYS A 103 -1.45 -7.56 1.69
C LYS A 103 -1.99 -7.99 0.33
N ASP A 104 -3.07 -7.37 -0.12
CA ASP A 104 -3.53 -7.55 -1.50
C ASP A 104 -2.40 -7.08 -2.44
N TYR A 105 -1.99 -7.93 -3.39
CA TYR A 105 -0.94 -7.60 -4.36
C TYR A 105 -1.51 -6.82 -5.53
N ILE A 106 -0.97 -5.62 -5.80
CA ILE A 106 -1.49 -4.73 -6.85
C ILE A 106 -0.39 -4.12 -7.71
N ASN A 107 -0.75 -3.81 -8.95
CA ASN A 107 0.01 -2.92 -9.80
C ASN A 107 -0.57 -1.50 -9.73
N VAL A 108 0.27 -0.47 -9.83
CA VAL A 108 -0.15 0.92 -9.62
C VAL A 108 0.23 1.82 -10.79
N ILE A 109 -0.65 2.76 -11.11
CA ILE A 109 -0.37 3.92 -11.96
C ILE A 109 -0.42 5.14 -11.06
N PHE A 110 0.70 5.80 -10.84
CA PHE A 110 0.73 7.16 -10.30
C PHE A 110 0.45 8.11 -11.45
N LEU A 111 -0.66 8.82 -11.36
CA LEU A 111 -1.22 9.57 -12.47
C LEU A 111 -1.22 11.06 -12.17
N ASP A 112 -0.55 11.84 -13.01
CA ASP A 112 -0.80 13.28 -13.14
C ASP A 112 -1.95 13.57 -14.13
N VAL A 113 -2.44 14.80 -14.11
CA VAL A 113 -3.56 15.27 -14.92
C VAL A 113 -3.10 16.34 -15.91
N ASP A 114 -2.35 17.33 -15.45
CA ASP A 114 -1.92 18.43 -16.30
C ASP A 114 -0.80 17.92 -17.21
N GLY A 115 -0.89 18.19 -18.52
CA GLY A 115 0.09 17.64 -19.47
C GLY A 115 0.02 16.12 -19.70
N VAL A 116 -0.92 15.42 -19.05
CA VAL A 116 -1.22 13.98 -19.24
C VAL A 116 -2.63 13.78 -19.78
N LEU A 117 -3.65 14.16 -19.02
CA LEU A 117 -5.07 13.99 -19.38
C LEU A 117 -5.66 15.24 -20.04
N ASN A 118 -5.07 16.41 -19.77
CA ASN A 118 -5.21 17.60 -20.60
C ASN A 118 -3.83 17.96 -21.17
N SER A 119 -3.74 19.03 -21.96
CA SER A 119 -2.47 19.44 -22.56
C SER A 119 -2.50 20.89 -23.03
N ALA A 120 -1.36 21.44 -23.45
CA ALA A 120 -1.35 22.76 -24.07
C ALA A 120 -2.29 22.86 -25.29
N LYS A 121 -2.47 21.76 -26.04
CA LYS A 121 -3.37 21.70 -27.20
C LYS A 121 -4.84 21.96 -26.86
N ASP A 122 -5.28 21.61 -25.66
CA ASP A 122 -6.63 21.92 -25.17
C ASP A 122 -6.65 23.04 -24.12
N GLY A 123 -5.54 23.76 -23.97
CA GLY A 123 -5.38 24.87 -23.03
C GLY A 123 -5.41 24.44 -21.57
N TYR A 124 -4.94 23.21 -21.27
CA TYR A 124 -4.99 22.60 -19.94
C TYR A 124 -6.42 22.59 -19.38
N SER A 125 -7.39 22.21 -20.22
CA SER A 125 -8.79 22.37 -19.88
C SER A 125 -9.19 21.51 -18.68
N ILE A 126 -9.69 22.15 -17.63
CA ILE A 126 -10.21 21.43 -16.45
C ILE A 126 -11.43 20.54 -16.75
N LYS A 127 -12.01 20.66 -17.94
CA LYS A 127 -13.13 19.84 -18.41
C LYS A 127 -12.66 18.48 -18.94
N LEU A 128 -11.36 18.31 -19.21
CA LEU A 128 -10.75 17.13 -19.81
C LEU A 128 -11.38 16.73 -21.16
N SER A 129 -11.85 17.68 -21.96
CA SER A 129 -12.70 17.44 -23.14
C SER A 129 -12.11 16.46 -24.17
N THR A 130 -10.80 16.23 -24.14
CA THR A 130 -10.09 15.28 -25.00
C THR A 130 -10.28 13.84 -24.53
N ASP A 131 -11.28 13.14 -25.09
CA ASP A 131 -11.58 11.73 -24.76
C ASP A 131 -10.43 10.76 -25.05
N LEU A 132 -9.53 11.09 -25.98
CA LEU A 132 -8.42 10.21 -26.38
C LEU A 132 -7.59 9.79 -25.17
N HIS A 133 -7.21 10.73 -24.29
CA HIS A 133 -6.37 10.45 -23.13
C HIS A 133 -7.06 9.48 -22.16
N LEU A 134 -8.36 9.68 -21.90
CA LEU A 134 -9.14 8.78 -21.04
C LEU A 134 -9.33 7.39 -21.67
N LYS A 135 -9.52 7.30 -23.00
CA LYS A 135 -9.57 6.02 -23.72
C LYS A 135 -8.25 5.26 -23.60
N LEU A 136 -7.11 5.96 -23.70
CA LEU A 136 -5.78 5.37 -23.54
C LEU A 136 -5.54 4.92 -22.10
N LEU A 137 -5.84 5.76 -21.10
CA LEU A 137 -5.74 5.38 -19.69
C LEU A 137 -6.62 4.16 -19.37
N LYS A 138 -7.87 4.13 -19.86
CA LYS A 138 -8.76 2.97 -19.74
C LYS A 138 -8.16 1.71 -20.36
N ARG A 139 -7.50 1.83 -21.51
CA ARG A 139 -6.81 0.70 -22.14
C ARG A 139 -5.66 0.19 -21.28
N ILE A 140 -4.84 1.07 -20.68
CA ILE A 140 -3.76 0.69 -19.76
C ILE A 140 -4.37 -0.11 -18.59
N VAL A 141 -5.35 0.46 -17.88
CA VAL A 141 -6.02 -0.18 -16.73
C VAL A 141 -6.64 -1.52 -17.13
N LYS A 142 -7.36 -1.59 -18.25
CA LYS A 142 -8.00 -2.84 -18.71
C LYS A 142 -6.96 -3.93 -18.98
N ALA A 143 -5.83 -3.57 -19.59
CA ALA A 143 -4.78 -4.50 -19.99
C ALA A 143 -3.93 -4.98 -18.81
N THR A 144 -3.73 -4.16 -17.78
CA THR A 144 -2.78 -4.42 -16.68
C THR A 144 -3.46 -4.71 -15.35
N LYS A 145 -4.76 -4.40 -15.23
CA LYS A 145 -5.53 -4.40 -13.98
C LYS A 145 -4.94 -3.48 -12.90
N ALA A 146 -4.05 -2.56 -13.28
CA ALA A 146 -3.43 -1.63 -12.36
C ALA A 146 -4.46 -0.67 -11.78
N LYS A 147 -4.23 -0.28 -10.54
CA LYS A 147 -5.04 0.69 -9.80
C LYS A 147 -4.43 2.09 -9.95
N ILE A 148 -5.29 3.11 -9.99
CA ILE A 148 -4.86 4.49 -10.17
C ILE A 148 -4.69 5.13 -8.80
N VAL A 149 -3.51 5.69 -8.55
CA VAL A 149 -3.24 6.61 -7.45
C VAL A 149 -3.03 7.99 -8.04
N LEU A 150 -3.86 8.95 -7.63
CA LEU A 150 -3.75 10.32 -8.14
C LEU A 150 -2.52 10.99 -7.51
N SER A 151 -1.55 11.29 -8.37
CA SER A 151 -0.35 12.04 -8.04
C SER A 151 -0.42 13.30 -8.89
N SER A 152 -1.19 14.28 -8.43
CA SER A 152 -1.44 15.56 -9.11
C SER A 152 -1.88 16.63 -8.14
N SER A 153 -1.64 17.90 -8.46
CA SER A 153 -2.18 19.04 -7.70
C SER A 153 -3.70 19.00 -7.58
N TRP A 154 -4.39 18.32 -8.52
CA TRP A 154 -5.84 18.14 -8.53
C TRP A 154 -6.38 17.32 -7.36
N ARG A 155 -5.52 16.62 -6.60
CA ARG A 155 -5.91 15.94 -5.36
C ARG A 155 -6.16 16.91 -4.19
N ILE A 156 -5.74 18.17 -4.32
CA ILE A 156 -5.77 19.15 -3.23
C ILE A 156 -7.13 19.86 -3.18
N GLY A 157 -7.96 19.43 -2.24
CA GLY A 157 -9.26 20.05 -1.96
C GLY A 157 -10.37 19.71 -2.97
N TRP A 158 -11.57 20.22 -2.70
CA TRP A 158 -12.76 19.97 -3.51
C TRP A 158 -12.99 21.11 -4.52
N THR A 159 -12.29 21.04 -5.65
CA THR A 159 -12.29 22.07 -6.70
C THR A 159 -13.18 21.66 -7.88
N PRO A 160 -13.51 22.57 -8.81
CA PRO A 160 -14.16 22.19 -10.07
C PRO A 160 -13.34 21.16 -10.86
N ALA A 161 -12.01 21.25 -10.81
CA ALA A 161 -11.10 20.33 -11.48
C ALA A 161 -11.24 18.90 -10.93
N SER A 162 -11.15 18.72 -9.60
CA SER A 162 -11.30 17.40 -8.98
C SER A 162 -12.70 16.79 -9.20
N ARG A 163 -13.75 17.60 -9.18
CA ARG A 163 -15.12 17.16 -9.55
C ARG A 163 -15.22 16.68 -10.99
N ASN A 164 -14.67 17.46 -11.94
CA ASN A 164 -14.70 17.07 -13.34
C ASN A 164 -13.89 15.79 -13.61
N LEU A 165 -12.74 15.65 -12.96
CA LEU A 165 -11.93 14.43 -13.04
C LEU A 165 -12.76 13.21 -12.61
N LEU A 166 -13.41 13.26 -11.45
CA LEU A 166 -14.24 12.16 -10.94
C LEU A 166 -15.42 11.83 -11.88
N ASN A 167 -16.11 12.85 -12.40
CA ASN A 167 -17.21 12.65 -13.35
C ASN A 167 -16.72 11.96 -14.64
N ARG A 168 -15.63 12.46 -15.21
CA ARG A 168 -15.06 11.89 -16.43
C ARG A 168 -14.49 10.49 -16.20
N PHE A 169 -13.90 10.22 -15.04
CA PHE A 169 -13.50 8.87 -14.68
C PHE A 169 -14.70 7.91 -14.66
N LYS A 170 -15.81 8.35 -14.04
CA LYS A 170 -17.06 7.58 -14.02
C LYS A 170 -17.60 7.28 -15.42
N ASP A 171 -17.61 8.27 -16.32
CA ASP A 171 -18.06 8.09 -17.72
C ASP A 171 -17.26 7.01 -18.47
N PHE A 172 -15.98 6.87 -18.11
CA PHE A 172 -15.09 5.88 -18.73
C PHE A 172 -15.01 4.56 -17.94
N GLY A 173 -15.64 4.46 -16.77
CA GLY A 173 -15.53 3.31 -15.87
C GLY A 173 -14.12 3.17 -15.27
N LEU A 174 -13.48 4.30 -14.98
CA LEU A 174 -12.21 4.40 -14.27
C LEU A 174 -12.47 4.82 -12.83
N GLU A 175 -11.60 4.38 -11.92
CA GLU A 175 -11.71 4.68 -10.50
C GLU A 175 -10.33 5.05 -9.95
N ILE A 176 -10.30 6.13 -9.17
CA ILE A 176 -9.14 6.50 -8.37
C ILE A 176 -9.22 5.70 -7.07
N MET A 177 -8.17 4.91 -6.79
CA MET A 177 -8.08 4.09 -5.60
C MET A 177 -7.61 4.91 -4.40
N ASP A 178 -6.66 5.82 -4.60
CA ASP A 178 -6.06 6.64 -3.55
C ASP A 178 -5.38 7.89 -4.15
N CYS A 179 -4.81 8.74 -3.30
CA CYS A 179 -4.04 9.92 -3.69
C CYS A 179 -2.69 9.93 -2.94
N THR A 180 -1.62 10.45 -3.58
CA THR A 180 -0.36 10.67 -2.85
C THR A 180 -0.53 11.75 -1.76
N PRO A 181 0.22 11.69 -0.65
CA PRO A 181 0.21 12.76 0.34
C PRO A 181 0.71 14.07 -0.27
N LYS A 182 0.49 15.19 0.42
CA LYS A 182 1.16 16.46 0.12
C LYS A 182 2.23 16.70 1.19
N LEU A 183 3.49 16.62 0.78
CA LEU A 183 4.61 16.79 1.70
C LEU A 183 5.23 18.19 1.53
N PRO A 184 5.49 18.93 2.62
CA PRO A 184 6.14 20.24 2.54
C PRO A 184 7.58 20.09 2.05
N GLU A 185 8.03 21.01 1.19
CA GLU A 185 9.43 21.10 0.70
C GLU A 185 9.97 19.81 0.08
N SER A 186 9.15 19.11 -0.71
CA SER A 186 9.49 17.83 -1.34
C SER A 186 9.10 17.82 -2.82
N CYS A 187 9.69 16.89 -3.60
CA CYS A 187 9.31 16.67 -4.99
C CYS A 187 8.21 15.61 -5.13
N ARG A 188 7.64 15.46 -6.33
CA ARG A 188 6.61 14.44 -6.59
C ARG A 188 7.08 13.03 -6.27
N GLY A 189 8.35 12.73 -6.57
CA GLY A 189 8.98 11.45 -6.25
C GLY A 189 8.95 11.10 -4.76
N ASP A 190 9.15 12.07 -3.88
CA ASP A 190 9.14 11.85 -2.42
C ASP A 190 7.73 11.53 -1.91
N GLU A 191 6.71 12.18 -2.46
CA GLU A 191 5.31 11.89 -2.12
C GLU A 191 4.91 10.47 -2.56
N ILE A 192 5.35 10.05 -3.75
CA ILE A 192 5.16 8.68 -4.26
C ILE A 192 5.88 7.68 -3.35
N LYS A 193 7.12 7.97 -2.96
CA LYS A 193 7.89 7.14 -2.03
C LYS A 193 7.18 6.97 -0.69
N GLN A 194 6.65 8.06 -0.13
CA GLN A 194 5.89 8.02 1.11
C GLN A 194 4.64 7.16 0.97
N TRP A 195 3.88 7.31 -0.13
CA TRP A 195 2.72 6.48 -0.39
C TRP A 195 3.07 4.99 -0.50
N LEU A 196 4.16 4.64 -1.19
CA LEU A 196 4.64 3.26 -1.32
C LEU A 196 4.98 2.65 0.05
N ASN A 197 5.64 3.42 0.92
CA ASN A 197 6.02 2.98 2.27
C ASN A 197 4.80 2.78 3.18
N ASP A 198 3.83 3.69 3.09
CA ASP A 198 2.63 3.67 3.94
C ASP A 198 1.54 2.73 3.42
N SER A 199 1.69 2.21 2.19
CA SER A 199 0.65 1.43 1.53
C SER A 199 0.28 0.17 2.32
N GLU A 200 -1.03 -0.05 2.45
CA GLU A 200 -1.58 -1.30 3.00
C GLU A 200 -1.52 -2.46 1.99
N TYR A 201 -1.07 -2.20 0.76
CA TYR A 201 -0.95 -3.17 -0.33
C TYR A 201 0.49 -3.63 -0.53
N GLU A 202 0.67 -4.81 -1.12
CA GLU A 202 1.97 -5.22 -1.65
C GLU A 202 2.05 -4.76 -3.11
N ILE A 203 2.99 -3.87 -3.40
CA ILE A 203 3.10 -3.25 -4.71
C ILE A 203 3.97 -4.13 -5.61
N GLY A 204 3.39 -4.61 -6.69
CA GLY A 204 4.09 -5.44 -7.66
C GLY A 204 4.94 -4.62 -8.62
N ARG A 205 4.28 -4.01 -9.60
CA ARG A 205 4.89 -3.08 -10.54
C ARG A 205 4.11 -1.77 -10.51
N PHE A 206 4.83 -0.67 -10.65
CA PHE A 206 4.21 0.62 -10.80
C PHE A 206 4.85 1.43 -11.92
N VAL A 207 4.06 2.33 -12.46
CA VAL A 207 4.48 3.32 -13.45
C VAL A 207 4.02 4.69 -12.99
N ILE A 208 4.83 5.71 -13.28
CA ILE A 208 4.50 7.12 -13.08
C ILE A 208 4.18 7.69 -14.46
N LEU A 209 3.00 8.26 -14.61
CA LEU A 209 2.55 8.88 -15.86
C LEU A 209 2.36 10.37 -15.59
N ASP A 210 3.30 11.16 -16.05
CA ASP A 210 3.49 12.58 -15.70
C ASP A 210 4.25 13.25 -16.85
N ASP A 211 4.09 14.56 -17.06
CA ASP A 211 4.87 15.32 -18.03
C ASP A 211 6.15 15.91 -17.42
N GLU A 212 6.19 16.07 -16.09
CA GLU A 212 7.37 16.48 -15.34
C GLU A 212 8.30 15.30 -15.02
N ALA A 213 9.57 15.61 -14.72
CA ALA A 213 10.61 14.61 -14.47
C ALA A 213 11.11 14.58 -13.01
N ASP A 214 10.41 15.23 -12.08
CA ASP A 214 10.77 15.40 -10.67
C ASP A 214 10.43 14.18 -9.79
N MET A 215 10.70 12.97 -10.30
CA MET A 215 10.33 11.70 -9.65
C MET A 215 11.44 11.09 -8.77
N ALA A 216 12.41 11.90 -8.33
CA ALA A 216 13.55 11.47 -7.51
C ALA A 216 14.23 10.20 -8.05
N GLU A 217 14.35 9.15 -7.24
CA GLU A 217 14.96 7.87 -7.61
C GLU A 217 14.16 7.10 -8.69
N PHE A 218 12.90 7.46 -8.93
CA PHE A 218 12.01 6.76 -9.87
C PHE A 218 12.08 7.30 -11.29
N THR A 219 12.67 8.48 -11.53
CA THR A 219 12.70 9.14 -12.84
C THR A 219 13.28 8.23 -13.94
N ALA A 220 14.35 7.51 -13.66
CA ALA A 220 15.00 6.67 -14.67
C ALA A 220 14.24 5.35 -14.96
N ALA A 221 13.61 4.77 -13.95
CA ALA A 221 13.11 3.39 -14.01
C ALA A 221 11.59 3.27 -14.18
N ASN A 222 10.82 4.24 -13.67
CA ASN A 222 9.37 4.11 -13.54
C ASN A 222 8.57 5.21 -14.26
N LEU A 223 9.21 6.30 -14.68
CA LEU A 223 8.54 7.40 -15.37
C LEU A 223 8.28 7.06 -16.85
N VAL A 224 7.03 7.31 -17.26
CA VAL A 224 6.61 7.48 -18.64
C VAL A 224 6.29 8.96 -18.80
N GLN A 225 7.27 9.71 -19.29
CA GLN A 225 7.15 11.15 -19.44
C GLN A 225 6.31 11.51 -20.67
N THR A 226 5.16 12.14 -20.49
CA THR A 226 4.34 12.65 -21.60
C THR A 226 4.89 13.97 -22.14
N ASP A 227 4.50 14.32 -23.36
CA ASP A 227 4.73 15.67 -23.87
C ASP A 227 3.56 16.56 -23.47
N THR A 228 3.81 17.52 -22.60
CA THR A 228 2.83 18.49 -22.08
C THR A 228 2.01 19.19 -23.18
N LYS A 229 2.56 19.29 -24.40
CA LYS A 229 1.87 19.92 -25.53
C LYS A 229 0.72 19.08 -26.06
N VAL A 230 0.83 17.75 -26.01
CA VAL A 230 -0.11 16.82 -26.64
C VAL A 230 -0.77 15.85 -25.66
N GLY A 231 -0.28 15.74 -24.42
CA GLY A 231 -0.82 14.82 -23.43
C GLY A 231 -0.48 13.37 -23.73
N LEU A 232 -1.21 12.46 -23.08
CA LEU A 232 -1.05 11.01 -23.19
C LEU A 232 -1.27 10.50 -24.61
N GLN A 233 -0.24 9.91 -25.23
CA GLN A 233 -0.32 9.31 -26.56
C GLN A 233 -0.26 7.78 -26.52
N GLU A 234 -0.58 7.16 -27.66
CA GLU A 234 -0.56 5.71 -27.86
C GLU A 234 0.81 5.09 -27.48
N LYS A 235 1.92 5.75 -27.84
CA LYS A 235 3.28 5.31 -27.51
C LYS A 235 3.51 5.20 -25.99
N ASP A 236 2.96 6.13 -25.23
CA ASP A 236 3.10 6.20 -23.77
C ASP A 236 2.25 5.11 -23.12
N ALA A 237 1.02 4.92 -23.62
CA ALA A 237 0.14 3.84 -23.18
C ALA A 237 0.77 2.45 -23.40
N ILE A 238 1.39 2.21 -24.57
CA ILE A 238 2.13 0.97 -24.86
C ILE A 238 3.28 0.79 -23.86
N ARG A 239 4.04 1.86 -23.58
CA ARG A 239 5.15 1.82 -22.62
C ARG A 239 4.65 1.49 -21.21
N CYS A 240 3.59 2.13 -20.72
CA CYS A 240 2.97 1.81 -19.44
C CYS A 240 2.57 0.34 -19.34
N ILE A 241 1.89 -0.19 -20.37
CA ILE A 241 1.46 -1.60 -20.39
C ILE A 241 2.66 -2.55 -20.32
N LYS A 242 3.73 -2.27 -21.07
CA LYS A 242 4.96 -3.08 -21.05
C LYS A 242 5.61 -3.09 -19.67
N MET A 243 5.73 -1.92 -19.04
CA MET A 243 6.33 -1.78 -17.70
C MET A 243 5.52 -2.53 -16.64
N LEU A 244 4.19 -2.47 -16.72
CA LEU A 244 3.29 -3.09 -15.74
C LEU A 244 3.08 -4.60 -15.93
N LYS A 245 3.25 -5.13 -17.14
CA LYS A 245 3.18 -6.59 -17.38
C LYS A 245 4.52 -7.30 -17.14
N GLY A 246 5.64 -6.59 -17.23
CA GLY A 246 6.96 -7.21 -17.32
C GLY A 246 7.13 -7.95 -18.66
N HIS A 247 8.37 -8.31 -19.02
CA HIS A 247 8.60 -9.19 -20.16
C HIS A 247 7.84 -10.50 -19.95
N TYR A 248 6.99 -10.87 -20.92
CA TYR A 248 6.47 -12.21 -21.06
C TYR A 248 7.70 -13.14 -21.06
N ARG A 249 7.97 -13.82 -19.94
CA ARG A 249 8.83 -14.99 -19.96
C ARG A 249 7.96 -16.08 -20.53
N ASP A 250 8.26 -16.44 -21.77
CA ASP A 250 7.69 -17.62 -22.39
C ASP A 250 7.88 -18.82 -21.46
N GLY A 251 6.90 -19.72 -21.46
CA GLY A 251 6.81 -20.83 -20.53
C GLY A 251 7.96 -21.81 -20.68
N SER A 252 9.07 -21.54 -20.01
CA SER A 252 10.07 -22.55 -19.69
C SER A 252 10.96 -22.07 -18.54
N THR A 253 11.07 -22.98 -17.56
CA THR A 253 11.99 -23.07 -16.43
C THR A 253 11.70 -22.28 -15.15
N SER A 254 11.37 -23.09 -14.14
CA SER A 254 11.34 -22.85 -12.71
C SER A 254 12.68 -22.31 -12.18
N SER A 255 12.63 -21.26 -11.37
CA SER A 255 13.32 -21.20 -10.08
C SER A 255 12.91 -19.91 -9.36
N LEU A 256 12.50 -20.06 -8.10
CA LEU A 256 12.21 -18.96 -7.18
C LEU A 256 13.48 -18.15 -6.94
N SER A 257 13.63 -17.02 -7.62
CA SER A 257 14.67 -16.04 -7.30
C SER A 257 14.15 -15.03 -6.28
N LYS A 258 14.84 -14.99 -5.14
CA LYS A 258 14.64 -14.09 -4.00
C LYS A 258 14.55 -12.62 -4.42
N ASN A 259 13.66 -11.91 -3.74
CA ASN A 259 13.45 -10.46 -3.83
C ASN A 259 14.77 -9.70 -3.54
N PRO A 260 15.31 -8.89 -4.47
CA PRO A 260 16.61 -8.25 -4.31
C PRO A 260 16.57 -6.92 -3.53
N PHE A 261 15.42 -6.52 -2.99
CA PHE A 261 15.27 -5.28 -2.22
C PHE A 261 14.95 -5.56 -0.75
N LYS A 262 15.95 -6.09 -0.03
CA LYS A 262 16.04 -5.99 1.43
C LYS A 262 17.51 -5.73 1.77
N ILE A 263 17.81 -4.48 2.14
CA ILE A 263 19.00 -4.13 2.92
C ILE A 263 18.68 -4.41 4.38
#